data_AF-A0A2T1LVK9-F1
#
_entry.id   AF-A0A2T1LVK9-F1
#
_cell.length_a   1.000
_cell.length_b   1.000
_cell.length_c   1.000
_cell.angle_alpha   90.00
_cell.angle_beta   90.00
_cell.angle_gamma   90.00
#
_symmetry.space_group_name_H-M   'P 1'
#
loop_
_entity.id
_entity.type
_entity.pdbx_description
1 polymer ?
#
loop_
_entity_poly.entity_id
_entity_poly.type
_entity_poly.pdbx_seq_one_letter_code
_entity_poly.pdbx_strand_id
1 'polypeptide(L)'
;MIPKKNEPVIDPQLNQDSDRDGVTDGDEKLRYSDPMRRDSDRDGVLDGEEIKDGTNPRGASSNSYTINAQREALRKQYFNEAKEVMGWQNCPDVNYDDLYNIVDGNGLIGVELDKLIVEHNLLNQVTKSAIAEKLTQSVILQRLIEDKEINSQQLEAYISEVYEDRMTFLQQKFAIKKEVKEKEINNEDRELEF
;
A
#
# COMPACT_ATOMS: atom_id res chain seq x y z
N MET A 1 -7.96 21.68 -51.93
CA MET A 1 -6.97 22.08 -50.89
C MET A 1 -6.18 20.85 -50.53
N ILE A 2 -4.85 20.91 -50.64
CA ILE A 2 -3.92 19.84 -50.24
C ILE A 2 -3.71 20.02 -48.73
N PRO A 3 -3.90 19.00 -47.87
CA PRO A 3 -3.65 19.15 -46.45
C PRO A 3 -2.16 19.41 -46.20
N LYS A 4 -1.85 20.45 -45.42
CA LYS A 4 -0.49 20.82 -45.05
C LYS A 4 0.11 19.69 -44.19
N LYS A 5 1.20 19.12 -44.68
CA LYS A 5 2.08 18.18 -43.97
C LYS A 5 2.89 18.99 -42.95
N ASN A 6 2.91 18.56 -41.68
CA ASN A 6 3.76 19.05 -40.57
C ASN A 6 3.17 20.07 -39.57
N GLU A 7 1.99 19.80 -39.00
CA GLU A 7 1.77 20.23 -37.61
C GLU A 7 2.20 19.06 -36.70
N PRO A 8 3.04 19.28 -35.67
CA PRO A 8 3.27 18.23 -34.67
C PRO A 8 1.93 17.92 -34.05
N VAL A 9 1.44 16.69 -34.24
CA VAL A 9 0.31 16.18 -33.49
C VAL A 9 0.84 16.07 -32.05
N ILE A 10 0.64 17.12 -31.26
CA ILE A 10 0.86 17.07 -29.82
C ILE A 10 -0.31 16.23 -29.32
N ASP A 11 -0.11 14.91 -29.28
CA ASP A 11 -1.09 14.01 -28.68
C ASP A 11 -1.18 14.38 -27.20
N PRO A 12 -2.30 14.96 -26.74
CA PRO A 12 -2.42 15.44 -25.36
C PRO A 12 -2.31 14.31 -24.35
N GLN A 13 -2.47 13.04 -24.76
CA GLN A 13 -2.24 11.88 -23.90
C GLN A 13 -0.76 11.72 -23.51
N LEU A 14 0.19 12.16 -24.35
CA LEU A 14 1.62 12.00 -24.05
C LEU A 14 2.12 12.84 -22.86
N ASN A 15 1.35 13.86 -22.44
CA ASN A 15 1.66 14.66 -21.26
C ASN A 15 0.83 14.23 -20.03
N GLN A 16 -0.03 13.22 -20.17
CA GLN A 16 -0.72 12.61 -19.03
C GLN A 16 0.23 11.65 -18.33
N ASP A 17 -0.07 11.34 -17.08
CA ASP A 17 0.55 10.29 -16.27
C ASP A 17 -0.63 9.38 -15.89
N SER A 18 -0.93 8.45 -16.78
CA SER A 18 -2.21 7.71 -16.79
C SER A 18 -2.30 6.71 -15.65
N ASP A 19 -1.17 6.15 -15.22
CA ASP A 19 -1.09 5.20 -14.12
C ASP A 19 -0.63 5.83 -12.80
N ARG A 20 -0.13 7.06 -12.83
CA ARG A 20 0.28 7.88 -11.66
C ARG A 20 1.46 7.30 -10.93
N ASP A 21 2.49 6.92 -11.66
CA ASP A 21 3.77 6.52 -11.09
C ASP A 21 4.81 7.66 -11.07
N GLY A 22 4.42 8.83 -11.61
CA GLY A 22 5.24 10.03 -11.68
C GLY A 22 6.01 10.19 -12.99
N VAL A 23 5.66 9.45 -14.04
CA VAL A 23 6.20 9.55 -15.41
C VAL A 23 5.07 9.84 -16.38
N THR A 24 5.35 10.63 -17.42
CA THR A 24 4.33 10.90 -18.44
C THR A 24 4.18 9.71 -19.40
N ASP A 25 2.98 9.43 -19.90
CA ASP A 25 2.70 8.38 -20.89
C ASP A 25 3.63 8.49 -22.10
N GLY A 26 4.02 9.72 -22.47
CA GLY A 26 4.96 9.99 -23.53
C GLY A 26 6.37 9.53 -23.19
N ASP A 27 6.86 9.88 -22.00
CA ASP A 27 8.17 9.45 -21.51
C ASP A 27 8.23 7.93 -21.32
N GLU A 28 7.15 7.32 -20.85
CA GLU A 28 7.02 5.88 -20.72
C GLU A 28 7.06 5.17 -22.07
N LYS A 29 6.26 5.63 -23.05
CA LYS A 29 6.32 5.12 -24.43
C LYS A 29 7.72 5.25 -25.03
N LEU A 30 8.44 6.34 -24.75
CA LEU A 30 9.82 6.54 -25.20
C LEU A 30 10.81 5.56 -24.54
N ARG A 31 10.52 5.14 -23.32
CA ARG A 31 11.30 4.16 -22.54
C ARG A 31 10.79 2.73 -22.70
N TYR A 32 9.77 2.57 -23.55
CA TYR A 32 9.05 1.34 -23.81
C TYR A 32 8.27 0.79 -22.60
N SER A 33 8.15 1.49 -21.47
CA SER A 33 7.24 1.07 -20.39
C SER A 33 5.77 1.18 -20.81
N ASP A 34 4.89 0.60 -20.01
CA ASP A 34 3.44 0.49 -20.20
C ASP A 34 2.73 1.63 -19.45
N PRO A 35 2.21 2.65 -20.16
CA PRO A 35 1.62 3.85 -19.53
C PRO A 35 0.38 3.64 -18.67
N MET A 36 -0.11 2.39 -18.61
CA MET A 36 -1.30 2.02 -17.87
C MET A 36 -0.94 1.18 -16.64
N ARG A 37 0.34 1.01 -16.34
CA ARG A 37 0.83 0.08 -15.33
C ARG A 37 2.05 0.67 -14.63
N ARG A 38 1.82 1.14 -13.40
CA ARG A 38 2.84 1.79 -12.57
C ARG A 38 4.12 0.98 -12.40
N ASP A 39 4.04 -0.34 -12.59
CA ASP A 39 5.16 -1.29 -12.59
C ASP A 39 5.01 -2.19 -13.84
N SER A 40 5.73 -1.82 -14.89
CA SER A 40 5.61 -2.42 -16.21
C SER A 40 6.04 -3.87 -16.25
N ASP A 41 7.18 -4.18 -15.64
CA ASP A 41 7.79 -5.51 -15.67
C ASP A 41 7.39 -6.42 -14.50
N ARG A 42 6.63 -5.88 -13.55
CA ARG A 42 6.05 -6.58 -12.38
C ARG A 42 7.12 -7.03 -11.39
N ASP A 43 8.25 -6.35 -11.33
CA ASP A 43 9.30 -6.64 -10.36
C ASP A 43 9.07 -5.98 -8.98
N GLY A 44 8.00 -5.18 -8.85
CA GLY A 44 7.57 -4.55 -7.63
C GLY A 44 8.11 -3.13 -7.43
N VAL A 45 8.94 -2.61 -8.34
CA VAL A 45 9.37 -1.22 -8.38
C VAL A 45 8.51 -0.45 -9.39
N LEU A 46 8.19 0.81 -9.10
CA LEU A 46 7.42 1.61 -10.06
C LEU A 46 8.31 2.11 -11.19
N ASP A 47 7.82 2.22 -12.41
CA ASP A 47 8.62 2.67 -13.56
C ASP A 47 9.19 4.07 -13.28
N GLY A 48 8.43 4.93 -12.63
CA GLY A 48 8.87 6.25 -12.18
C GLY A 48 9.90 6.25 -11.07
N GLU A 49 9.93 5.25 -10.20
CA GLU A 49 11.04 5.06 -9.26
C GLU A 49 12.28 4.59 -10.00
N GLU A 50 12.14 3.59 -10.87
CA GLU A 50 13.23 3.08 -11.69
C GLU A 50 13.87 4.15 -12.57
N ILE A 51 13.06 5.00 -13.20
CA ILE A 51 13.54 6.10 -14.03
C ILE A 51 14.27 7.16 -13.19
N LYS A 52 13.81 7.46 -11.98
CA LYS A 52 14.51 8.37 -11.05
C LYS A 52 15.86 7.80 -10.61
N ASP A 53 15.92 6.49 -10.38
CA ASP A 53 17.13 5.78 -9.96
C ASP A 53 18.05 5.40 -11.13
N GLY A 54 17.61 5.67 -12.38
CA GLY A 54 18.36 5.42 -13.60
C GLY A 54 18.42 3.94 -14.02
N THR A 55 17.48 3.12 -13.53
CA THR A 55 17.30 1.71 -13.93
C THR A 55 16.32 1.59 -15.10
N ASN A 56 15.99 0.35 -15.48
CA ASN A 56 15.20 0.06 -16.67
C ASN A 56 13.78 -0.39 -16.27
N PRO A 57 12.74 0.42 -16.55
CA PRO A 57 11.35 0.12 -16.18
C PRO A 57 10.76 -1.16 -16.81
N ARG A 58 11.48 -1.77 -17.77
CA ARG A 58 11.07 -3.01 -18.42
C ARG A 58 11.92 -4.22 -18.05
N GLY A 59 12.95 -4.04 -17.23
CA GLY A 59 13.93 -5.08 -17.04
C GLY A 59 14.38 -5.18 -15.60
N ALA A 60 13.88 -6.23 -14.93
CA ALA A 60 14.32 -6.78 -13.66
C ALA A 60 15.75 -6.33 -13.31
N SER A 61 15.85 -5.26 -12.54
CA SER A 61 17.09 -4.49 -12.45
C SER A 61 18.14 -5.21 -11.60
N SER A 62 19.12 -5.83 -12.28
CA SER A 62 20.05 -6.79 -11.65
C SER A 62 21.17 -6.19 -10.77
N ASN A 63 21.33 -4.86 -10.73
CA ASN A 63 22.41 -4.18 -9.99
C ASN A 63 21.96 -3.30 -8.81
N SER A 64 20.65 -3.22 -8.54
CA SER A 64 20.05 -2.71 -7.27
C SER A 64 19.40 -3.87 -6.48
N TYR A 65 19.85 -5.10 -6.74
CA TYR A 65 19.18 -6.34 -6.31
C TYR A 65 18.83 -6.37 -4.83
N THR A 66 19.69 -5.85 -3.94
CA THR A 66 19.51 -6.01 -2.50
C THR A 66 18.49 -5.04 -1.89
N ILE A 67 18.43 -3.79 -2.35
CA ILE A 67 17.47 -2.79 -1.83
C ILE A 67 16.11 -2.96 -2.53
N ASN A 68 16.13 -3.23 -3.85
CA ASN A 68 14.91 -3.38 -4.63
C ASN A 68 14.20 -4.70 -4.31
N ALA A 69 14.91 -5.82 -4.17
CA ALA A 69 14.27 -7.08 -3.75
C ALA A 69 13.73 -7.01 -2.31
N GLN A 70 14.32 -6.19 -1.44
CA GLN A 70 13.78 -5.95 -0.09
C GLN A 70 12.47 -5.16 -0.16
N ARG A 71 12.40 -4.11 -0.99
CA ARG A 71 11.16 -3.35 -1.24
C ARG A 71 10.08 -4.22 -1.88
N GLU A 72 10.42 -4.99 -2.91
CA GLU A 72 9.53 -5.94 -3.56
C GLU A 72 8.96 -6.96 -2.56
N ALA A 73 9.84 -7.54 -1.72
CA ALA A 73 9.42 -8.48 -0.69
C ALA A 73 8.44 -7.81 0.30
N LEU A 74 8.70 -6.57 0.71
CA LEU A 74 7.80 -5.81 1.58
C LEU A 74 6.48 -5.47 0.89
N ARG A 75 6.49 -5.11 -0.40
CA ARG A 75 5.28 -4.81 -1.19
C ARG A 75 4.40 -6.06 -1.32
N LYS A 76 5.02 -7.21 -1.60
CA LYS A 76 4.35 -8.52 -1.62
C LYS A 76 3.77 -8.88 -0.26
N GLN A 77 4.50 -8.64 0.83
CA GLN A 77 4.00 -8.87 2.18
C GLN A 77 2.78 -7.98 2.49
N TYR A 78 2.89 -6.67 2.25
CA TYR A 78 1.80 -5.73 2.43
C TYR A 78 0.56 -6.13 1.61
N PHE A 79 0.75 -6.48 0.33
CA PHE A 79 -0.34 -6.88 -0.55
C PHE A 79 -1.04 -8.16 -0.08
N ASN A 80 -0.27 -9.17 0.34
CA ASN A 80 -0.84 -10.43 0.85
C ASN A 80 -1.65 -10.21 2.13
N GLU A 81 -1.14 -9.37 3.04
CA GLU A 81 -1.88 -8.99 4.25
C GLU A 81 -3.13 -8.17 3.91
N ALA A 82 -3.04 -7.25 2.95
CA ALA A 82 -4.20 -6.53 2.44
C ALA A 82 -5.27 -7.49 1.91
N LYS A 83 -4.88 -8.51 1.13
CA LYS A 83 -5.80 -9.56 0.67
C LYS A 83 -6.42 -10.34 1.82
N GLU A 84 -5.66 -10.63 2.86
CA GLU A 84 -6.15 -11.36 4.03
C GLU A 84 -7.20 -10.54 4.80
N VAL A 85 -6.87 -9.29 5.16
CA VAL A 85 -7.75 -8.44 5.97
C VAL A 85 -8.98 -7.95 5.20
N MET A 86 -8.89 -7.82 3.88
CA MET A 86 -10.00 -7.45 3.00
C MET A 86 -10.88 -8.64 2.59
N GLY A 87 -10.45 -9.88 2.89
CA GLY A 87 -11.18 -11.10 2.50
C GLY A 87 -11.05 -11.45 1.01
N TRP A 88 -9.97 -11.03 0.34
CA TRP A 88 -9.69 -11.26 -1.08
C TRP A 88 -8.81 -12.50 -1.34
N GLN A 89 -8.73 -13.44 -0.40
CA GLN A 89 -7.89 -14.64 -0.58
C GLN A 89 -8.30 -15.45 -1.83
N ASN A 90 -9.58 -15.41 -2.22
CA ASN A 90 -10.12 -16.12 -3.40
C ASN A 90 -10.19 -15.24 -4.67
N CYS A 91 -9.51 -14.10 -4.70
CA CYS A 91 -9.41 -13.23 -5.86
C CYS A 91 -8.01 -13.39 -6.48
N PRO A 92 -7.79 -14.36 -7.39
CA PRO A 92 -6.47 -14.63 -7.97
C PRO A 92 -6.01 -13.55 -8.95
N ASP A 93 -6.95 -12.86 -9.60
CA ASP A 93 -6.65 -11.87 -10.64
C ASP A 93 -6.35 -10.49 -10.06
N VAL A 94 -6.67 -10.25 -8.78
CA VAL A 94 -6.40 -8.99 -8.09
C VAL A 94 -4.90 -8.88 -7.82
N ASN A 95 -4.30 -7.79 -8.27
CA ASN A 95 -2.90 -7.41 -8.09
C ASN A 95 -2.77 -6.10 -7.29
N TYR A 96 -1.54 -5.62 -7.09
CA TYR A 96 -1.28 -4.41 -6.30
C TYR A 96 -1.86 -3.14 -6.94
N ASP A 97 -1.85 -3.05 -8.27
CA ASP A 97 -2.37 -1.88 -8.98
C ASP A 97 -3.89 -1.79 -8.82
N ASP A 98 -4.58 -2.93 -8.81
CA ASP A 98 -6.01 -2.98 -8.49
C ASP A 98 -6.29 -2.45 -7.07
N LEU A 99 -5.47 -2.85 -6.08
CA LEU A 99 -5.58 -2.35 -4.72
C LEU A 99 -5.33 -0.84 -4.66
N TYR A 100 -4.32 -0.34 -5.37
CA TYR A 100 -4.02 1.08 -5.44
C TYR A 100 -5.20 1.87 -6.03
N ASN A 101 -5.75 1.42 -7.15
CA ASN A 101 -6.89 2.07 -7.81
C ASN A 101 -8.14 2.13 -6.92
N ILE A 102 -8.39 1.08 -6.13
CA ILE A 102 -9.49 1.05 -5.16
C ILE A 102 -9.29 2.12 -4.08
N VAL A 103 -8.07 2.26 -3.57
CA VAL A 103 -7.73 3.26 -2.56
C VAL A 103 -7.71 4.68 -3.15
N ASP A 104 -7.27 4.85 -4.39
CA ASP A 104 -7.22 6.16 -5.06
C ASP A 104 -8.62 6.79 -5.19
N GLY A 105 -9.63 5.97 -5.50
CA GLY A 105 -11.03 6.40 -5.58
C GLY A 105 -11.63 6.82 -4.23
N ASN A 106 -11.03 6.43 -3.10
CA ASN A 106 -11.47 6.82 -1.75
C ASN A 106 -10.34 6.64 -0.71
N GLY A 107 -9.63 7.73 -0.41
CA GLY A 107 -8.50 7.71 0.53
C GLY A 107 -8.83 7.21 1.94
N LEU A 108 -10.11 7.22 2.37
CA LEU A 108 -10.53 6.60 3.64
C LEU A 108 -10.31 5.09 3.65
N ILE A 109 -10.43 4.43 2.49
CA ILE A 109 -10.19 2.99 2.35
C ILE A 109 -8.73 2.67 2.65
N GLY A 110 -7.80 3.49 2.17
CA GLY A 110 -6.36 3.29 2.42
C GLY A 110 -6.00 3.42 3.90
N VAL A 111 -6.54 4.43 4.58
CA VAL A 111 -6.31 4.62 6.02
C VAL A 111 -6.90 3.46 6.83
N GLU A 112 -8.11 3.01 6.50
CA GLU A 112 -8.74 1.89 7.21
C GLU A 112 -8.05 0.55 6.91
N LEU A 113 -7.53 0.37 5.70
CA LEU A 113 -6.72 -0.80 5.33
C LEU A 113 -5.45 -0.88 6.17
N ASP A 114 -4.66 0.20 6.26
CA ASP A 114 -3.44 0.23 7.06
C ASP A 114 -3.72 -0.11 8.52
N LYS A 115 -4.80 0.45 9.04
CA LYS A 115 -5.36 0.17 10.35
C LYS A 115 -5.72 -1.32 10.57
N LEU A 116 -6.36 -1.97 9.60
CA LEU A 116 -6.69 -3.40 9.67
C LEU A 116 -5.42 -4.26 9.60
N ILE A 117 -4.46 -3.89 8.74
CA ILE A 117 -3.16 -4.55 8.62
C ILE A 117 -2.41 -4.48 9.96
N VAL A 118 -2.36 -3.30 10.59
CA VAL A 118 -1.75 -3.12 11.91
C VAL A 118 -2.45 -3.98 12.96
N GLU A 119 -3.79 -3.95 13.05
CA GLU A 119 -4.53 -4.79 14.01
C GLU A 119 -4.21 -6.28 13.81
N HIS A 120 -4.22 -6.75 12.56
CA HIS A 120 -3.89 -8.13 12.20
C HIS A 120 -2.48 -8.53 12.66
N ASN A 121 -1.48 -7.68 12.41
CA ASN A 121 -0.09 -7.94 12.80
C ASN A 121 0.11 -7.93 14.32
N LEU A 122 -0.57 -7.02 15.03
CA LEU A 122 -0.50 -6.94 16.49
C LEU A 122 -1.08 -8.19 17.16
N LEU A 123 -2.20 -8.71 16.63
CA LEU A 123 -2.80 -9.96 17.09
C LEU A 123 -1.87 -11.16 16.86
N ASN A 124 -1.07 -11.12 15.79
CA ASN A 124 -0.06 -12.13 15.48
C ASN A 124 1.32 -11.85 16.11
N GLN A 125 1.40 -10.92 17.07
CA GLN A 125 2.61 -10.61 17.84
C GLN A 125 3.81 -10.17 16.97
N VAL A 126 3.55 -9.57 15.82
CA VAL A 126 4.59 -8.99 14.96
C VAL A 126 5.17 -7.74 15.61
N THR A 127 6.48 -7.50 15.47
CA THR A 127 7.16 -6.36 16.10
C THR A 127 6.75 -5.03 15.45
N LYS A 128 6.78 -3.95 16.25
CA LYS A 128 6.53 -2.57 15.76
C LYS A 128 7.39 -2.21 14.54
N SER A 129 8.68 -2.58 14.56
CA SER A 129 9.60 -2.29 13.46
C SER A 129 9.20 -3.01 12.17
N ALA A 130 8.84 -4.29 12.23
CA ALA A 130 8.41 -5.06 11.07
C ALA A 130 7.03 -4.61 10.55
N ILE A 131 6.17 -4.05 11.41
CA ILE A 131 4.92 -3.42 10.98
C ILE A 131 5.22 -2.10 10.26
N ALA A 132 6.08 -1.26 10.83
CA ALA A 132 6.47 0.02 10.25
C ALA A 132 7.12 -0.14 8.87
N GLU A 133 8.06 -1.10 8.74
CA GLU A 133 8.70 -1.43 7.45
C GLU A 133 7.68 -1.81 6.38
N LYS A 134 6.69 -2.63 6.72
CA LYS A 134 5.61 -2.98 5.79
C LYS A 134 4.72 -1.80 5.42
N LEU A 135 4.37 -0.94 6.38
CA LEU A 135 3.53 0.23 6.12
C LEU A 135 4.20 1.25 5.20
N THR A 136 5.52 1.20 4.99
CA THR A 136 6.17 1.98 3.92
C THR A 136 5.66 1.63 2.52
N GLN A 137 5.05 0.45 2.36
CA GLN A 137 4.44 -0.03 1.12
C GLN A 137 2.93 0.19 1.08
N SER A 138 2.41 1.02 2.00
CA SER A 138 1.01 1.43 2.00
C SER A 138 0.66 2.20 0.73
N VAL A 139 -0.41 1.77 0.06
CA VAL A 139 -0.90 2.39 -1.17
C VAL A 139 -1.30 3.85 -0.97
N ILE A 140 -1.87 4.20 0.20
CA ILE A 140 -2.20 5.60 0.50
C ILE A 140 -0.94 6.43 0.76
N LEU A 141 0.06 5.86 1.44
CA LEU A 141 1.30 6.58 1.73
C LEU A 141 2.15 6.78 0.49
N GLN A 142 2.24 5.77 -0.39
CA GLN A 142 2.91 5.91 -1.69
C GLN A 142 2.30 7.06 -2.49
N ARG A 143 0.97 7.10 -2.61
CA ARG A 143 0.27 8.21 -3.29
C ARG A 143 0.58 9.57 -2.67
N LEU A 144 0.45 9.70 -1.34
CA LEU A 144 0.69 10.98 -0.66
C LEU A 144 2.14 11.46 -0.81
N ILE A 145 3.09 10.55 -0.94
CA ILE A 145 4.50 10.87 -1.23
C ILE A 145 4.66 11.33 -2.69
N GLU A 146 4.04 10.65 -3.64
CA GLU A 146 4.06 10.99 -5.07
C GLU A 146 3.46 12.37 -5.34
N ASP A 147 2.30 12.65 -4.73
CA ASP A 147 1.60 13.93 -4.78
C ASP A 147 2.35 15.03 -3.99
N LYS A 148 3.44 14.67 -3.29
CA LYS A 148 4.25 15.55 -2.42
C LYS A 148 3.43 16.19 -1.30
N GLU A 149 2.36 15.54 -0.87
CA GLU A 149 1.51 15.99 0.24
C GLU A 149 2.15 15.70 1.59
N ILE A 150 2.96 14.64 1.68
CA ILE A 150 3.70 14.27 2.89
C ILE A 150 5.19 14.09 2.64
N ASN A 151 6.00 14.40 3.65
CA ASN A 151 7.42 14.11 3.70
C ASN A 151 7.73 12.92 4.62
N SER A 152 9.01 12.53 4.70
CA SER A 152 9.45 11.40 5.53
C SER A 152 9.11 11.53 7.02
N GLN A 153 9.13 12.74 7.58
CA GLN A 153 8.75 12.96 8.98
C GLN A 153 7.24 12.77 9.19
N GLN A 154 6.42 13.22 8.24
CA GLN A 154 4.97 13.02 8.27
C GLN A 154 4.59 11.55 8.03
N LEU A 155 5.34 10.82 7.20
CA LEU A 155 5.21 9.37 7.01
C LEU A 155 5.45 8.62 8.33
N GLU A 156 6.56 8.90 9.01
CA GLU A 156 6.89 8.28 10.30
C GLU A 156 5.84 8.60 11.38
N ALA A 157 5.34 9.85 11.39
CA ALA A 157 4.28 10.26 12.28
C ALA A 157 2.98 9.49 12.03
N TYR A 158 2.56 9.35 10.78
CA TYR A 158 1.38 8.56 10.41
C TYR A 158 1.50 7.10 10.86
N ILE A 159 2.62 6.44 10.53
CA ILE A 159 2.86 5.03 10.89
C ILE A 159 2.79 4.86 12.41
N SER A 160 3.38 5.80 13.16
CA SER A 160 3.34 5.79 14.62
C SER A 160 1.93 5.99 15.16
N GLU A 161 1.17 6.92 14.61
CA GLU A 161 -0.21 7.21 15.02
C GLU A 161 -1.13 6.00 14.80
N VAL A 162 -1.10 5.40 13.61
CA VAL A 162 -1.89 4.21 13.30
C VAL A 162 -1.53 3.04 14.21
N TYR A 163 -0.23 2.84 14.48
CA TYR A 163 0.24 1.81 15.39
C TYR A 163 -0.28 2.01 16.81
N GLU A 164 -0.12 3.20 17.39
CA GLU A 164 -0.53 3.48 18.77
C GLU A 164 -2.05 3.46 18.94
N ASP A 165 -2.80 3.93 17.93
CA ASP A 165 -4.27 3.84 17.89
C ASP A 165 -4.73 2.38 18.00
N ARG A 166 -4.22 1.50 17.13
CA ARG A 166 -4.61 0.08 17.11
C ARG A 166 -4.12 -0.70 18.32
N MET A 167 -2.92 -0.39 18.82
CA MET A 167 -2.44 -0.94 20.08
C MET A 167 -3.38 -0.61 21.24
N THR A 168 -3.75 0.66 21.37
CA THR A 168 -4.64 1.13 22.44
C THR A 168 -6.02 0.50 22.31
N PHE A 169 -6.56 0.44 21.10
CA PHE A 169 -7.83 -0.22 20.79
C PHE A 169 -7.83 -1.69 21.23
N LEU A 170 -6.79 -2.45 20.88
CA LEU A 170 -6.68 -3.87 21.26
C LEU A 170 -6.52 -4.06 22.77
N GLN A 171 -5.72 -3.23 23.44
CA GLN A 171 -5.57 -3.27 24.90
C GLN A 171 -6.91 -3.06 25.61
N GLN A 172 -7.68 -2.06 25.18
CA GLN A 172 -9.02 -1.81 25.70
C GLN A 172 -9.97 -2.97 25.43
N LYS A 173 -9.99 -3.49 24.19
CA LYS A 173 -10.82 -4.63 23.76
C LYS A 173 -10.54 -5.88 24.61
N PHE A 174 -9.28 -6.16 24.93
CA PHE A 174 -8.92 -7.29 25.79
C PHE A 174 -9.21 -7.05 27.27
N ALA A 175 -9.02 -5.82 27.78
CA ALA A 175 -9.40 -5.47 29.14
C ALA A 175 -10.90 -5.67 29.39
N ILE A 176 -11.75 -5.18 28.48
CA ILE A 176 -13.21 -5.35 28.56
C ILE A 176 -13.60 -6.84 28.53
N LYS A 177 -13.02 -7.63 27.61
CA LYS A 177 -13.29 -9.07 27.53
C LYS A 177 -12.95 -9.80 28.84
N LYS A 178 -11.87 -9.40 29.50
CA LYS A 178 -11.47 -9.95 30.80
C LYS A 178 -12.49 -9.60 31.88
N GLU A 179 -12.90 -8.34 31.97
CA GLU A 179 -13.91 -7.88 32.96
C GLU A 179 -15.27 -8.56 32.78
N VAL A 180 -15.72 -8.77 31.53
CA VAL A 180 -16.99 -9.48 31.25
C VAL A 180 -16.90 -10.93 31.71
N LYS A 181 -15.82 -11.64 31.37
CA LYS A 181 -15.63 -13.03 31.78
C LYS A 181 -15.57 -13.19 33.30
N GLU A 182 -14.92 -12.27 33.99
CA GLU A 182 -14.87 -12.26 35.47
C GLU A 182 -16.27 -12.04 36.08
N LYS A 183 -17.13 -11.21 35.47
CA LYS A 183 -18.51 -10.99 35.94
C LYS A 183 -19.41 -12.21 35.69
N GLU A 184 -19.25 -12.89 34.56
CA GLU A 184 -20.02 -14.11 34.24
C GLU A 184 -19.72 -15.24 35.25
N ILE A 185 -18.45 -15.51 35.54
CA ILE A 185 -18.03 -16.51 36.54
C ILE A 185 -18.62 -16.19 37.92
N ASN A 186 -18.54 -14.92 38.35
CA ASN A 186 -19.07 -14.49 39.66
C ASN A 186 -20.61 -14.58 39.75
N ASN A 187 -21.33 -14.62 38.63
CA ASN A 187 -22.78 -14.81 38.61
C ASN A 187 -23.16 -16.29 38.63
N GLU A 188 -22.43 -17.15 37.89
CA GLU A 188 -22.62 -18.60 37.91
C GLU A 188 -22.37 -19.19 39.32
N ASP A 189 -21.34 -18.69 40.02
CA ASP A 189 -21.04 -19.12 41.40
C ASP A 189 -22.15 -18.73 42.40
N ARG A 190 -22.91 -17.65 42.14
CA ARG A 190 -24.05 -17.24 43.00
C ARG A 190 -25.34 -18.00 42.71
N GLU A 191 -25.53 -18.52 41.51
CA GLU A 191 -26.71 -19.31 41.15
C GLU A 191 -26.65 -20.75 41.68
N LEU A 192 -25.46 -21.22 42.07
CA LEU A 192 -25.24 -22.55 42.66
C LEU A 192 -25.35 -22.60 44.20
N GLU A 193 -25.55 -21.46 44.87
CA GLU A 193 -25.68 -21.36 46.34
C GLU A 193 -27.14 -21.35 46.87
N PHE A 194 -28.14 -21.64 46.02
CA PHE A 194 -29.57 -21.75 46.40
C PHE A 194 -30.15 -23.14 46.11
#